data_AF-A0A6V7ICA0-F1
#
_entry.id   AF-A0A6V7ICA0-F1
#
_cell.length_a   1.000
_cell.length_b   1.000
_cell.length_c   1.000
_cell.angle_alpha   90.00
_cell.angle_beta   90.00
_cell.angle_gamma   90.00
#
_symmetry.space_group_name_H-M   'P 1'
#
loop_
_entity.id
_entity.type
_entity.pdbx_description
1 polymer ?
#
loop_
_entity_poly.entity_id
_entity_poly.type
_entity_poly.pdbx_seq_one_letter_code
_entity_poly.pdbx_strand_id
1 'polypeptide(L)'
;EENNESITEVTAETPSLSWQETPVTTPPQAKKRREEDTLQETPIRISHTNSYQMEDEFDAIGRNVAAKLRSMRLDQRIVAEKLLNDVLFEAQLGTLHREARLHV
;
A
#
# COMPACT_ATOMS: atom_id res chain seq x y z
N GLU A 1 54.11 24.59 -26.25
CA GLU A 1 53.63 23.19 -26.30
C GLU A 1 52.60 23.02 -25.21
N GLU A 2 51.34 23.31 -25.58
CA GLU A 2 50.17 23.00 -24.75
C GLU A 2 49.97 21.49 -24.78
N ASN A 3 50.18 20.83 -23.64
CA ASN A 3 49.85 19.42 -23.50
C ASN A 3 48.42 19.33 -22.96
N ASN A 4 47.54 18.98 -23.90
CA ASN A 4 46.12 18.72 -23.77
C ASN A 4 45.91 17.35 -23.10
N GLU A 5 45.60 17.33 -21.81
CA GLU A 5 45.12 16.12 -21.12
C GLU A 5 43.59 16.06 -21.22
N SER A 6 43.14 15.29 -22.22
CA SER A 6 41.75 14.96 -22.51
C SER A 6 41.07 14.29 -21.31
N ILE A 7 40.09 14.99 -20.72
CA ILE A 7 39.16 14.42 -19.74
C ILE A 7 38.25 13.43 -20.49
N THR A 8 38.44 12.13 -20.24
CA THR A 8 37.56 11.09 -20.77
C THR A 8 36.23 11.12 -20.04
N GLU A 9 35.20 11.43 -20.81
CA GLU A 9 33.78 11.45 -20.51
C GLU A 9 33.31 10.05 -20.08
N VAL A 10 32.97 9.87 -18.79
CA VAL A 10 32.28 8.66 -18.31
C VAL A 10 30.79 8.90 -18.50
N THR A 11 30.27 8.51 -19.66
CA THR A 11 28.83 8.42 -19.91
C THR A 11 28.24 7.31 -19.05
N ALA A 12 27.59 7.69 -17.95
CA ALA A 12 26.74 6.78 -17.18
C ALA A 12 25.49 6.47 -17.99
N GLU A 13 25.48 5.34 -18.68
CA GLU A 13 24.28 4.81 -19.34
C GLU A 13 23.24 4.46 -18.27
N THR A 14 22.19 5.27 -18.18
CA THR A 14 20.95 4.91 -17.49
C THR A 14 20.26 3.79 -18.27
N PRO A 15 20.00 2.60 -17.69
CA PRO A 15 19.12 1.64 -18.33
C PRO A 15 17.68 2.13 -18.14
N SER A 16 17.08 2.63 -19.21
CA SER A 16 15.64 2.90 -19.25
C SER A 16 14.89 1.57 -19.24
N LEU A 17 14.13 1.32 -18.16
CA LEU A 17 13.17 0.22 -18.12
C LEU A 17 12.02 0.57 -19.06
N SER A 18 12.08 0.10 -20.31
CA SER A 18 10.96 0.14 -21.23
C SER A 18 10.04 -1.04 -20.95
N TRP A 19 8.83 -0.74 -20.47
CA TRP A 19 7.76 -1.74 -20.38
C TRP A 19 7.43 -2.21 -21.80
N GLN A 20 7.75 -3.47 -22.10
CA GLN A 20 7.42 -4.08 -23.38
C GLN A 20 5.95 -4.50 -23.39
N GLU A 21 5.17 -3.87 -24.26
CA GLU A 21 3.76 -4.16 -24.51
C GLU A 21 3.60 -5.52 -25.22
N THR A 22 2.77 -6.40 -24.67
CA THR A 22 2.40 -7.65 -25.32
C THR A 22 1.32 -7.44 -26.39
N PRO A 23 1.37 -8.16 -27.53
CA PRO A 23 0.54 -7.86 -28.70
C PRO A 23 -0.91 -8.31 -28.54
N VAL A 24 -1.84 -7.38 -28.83
CA VAL A 24 -3.29 -7.59 -28.86
C VAL A 24 -3.69 -8.32 -30.14
N THR A 25 -4.29 -9.50 -30.02
CA THR A 25 -4.93 -10.22 -31.12
C THR A 25 -6.44 -9.91 -31.12
N THR A 26 -6.92 -9.19 -32.14
CA THR A 26 -8.35 -8.97 -32.49
C THR A 26 -8.92 -10.18 -33.25
N PRO A 27 -10.24 -10.49 -33.29
CA PRO A 27 -11.29 -9.69 -33.99
C PRO A 27 -12.76 -9.92 -33.48
N PRO A 28 -13.88 -9.57 -34.17
CA PRO A 28 -14.16 -8.60 -35.25
C PRO A 28 -15.26 -7.56 -34.90
N GLN A 29 -15.34 -6.48 -35.70
CA GLN A 29 -16.36 -5.43 -35.63
C GLN A 29 -17.76 -5.90 -36.05
N ALA A 30 -18.78 -5.64 -35.24
CA ALA A 30 -20.17 -5.51 -35.70
C ALA A 30 -21.01 -4.55 -34.83
N LYS A 31 -21.32 -3.38 -35.42
CA LYS A 31 -22.60 -2.64 -35.32
C LYS A 31 -23.02 -2.04 -33.95
N LYS A 32 -22.52 -0.82 -33.73
CA LYS A 32 -23.30 0.41 -33.40
C LYS A 32 -24.50 0.24 -32.44
N ARG A 33 -24.25 0.44 -31.15
CA ARG A 33 -25.20 1.12 -30.25
C ARG A 33 -24.42 2.08 -29.35
N ARG A 34 -24.77 3.36 -29.44
CA ARG A 34 -24.32 4.40 -28.53
C ARG A 34 -25.10 4.20 -27.24
N GLU A 35 -24.45 3.65 -26.22
CA GLU A 35 -24.96 3.66 -24.85
C GLU A 35 -24.07 4.63 -24.07
N GLU A 36 -24.74 5.62 -23.51
CA GLU A 36 -24.20 6.65 -22.64
C GLU A 36 -23.71 5.96 -21.37
N ASP A 37 -22.38 5.86 -21.20
CA ASP A 37 -21.74 5.27 -20.02
C ASP A 37 -21.97 6.18 -18.82
N THR A 38 -23.20 6.14 -18.32
CA THR A 38 -23.56 6.69 -17.03
C THR A 38 -22.94 5.73 -16.03
N LEU A 39 -21.75 6.08 -15.55
CA LEU A 39 -21.13 5.45 -14.39
C LEU A 39 -22.14 5.54 -13.25
N GLN A 40 -22.94 4.50 -13.10
CA GLN A 40 -23.81 4.33 -11.95
C GLN A 40 -22.88 4.04 -10.79
N GLU A 41 -22.47 5.10 -10.09
CA GLU A 41 -21.95 5.01 -8.74
C GLU A 41 -23.00 4.26 -7.93
N THR A 42 -22.78 2.94 -7.77
CA THR A 42 -23.52 2.19 -6.78
C THR A 42 -22.99 2.69 -5.45
N PRO A 43 -23.80 3.42 -4.64
CA PRO A 43 -23.34 3.77 -3.31
C PRO A 43 -23.11 2.44 -2.60
N ILE A 44 -21.87 2.20 -2.16
CA ILE A 44 -21.54 1.11 -1.25
C ILE A 44 -22.52 1.26 -0.09
N ARG A 45 -23.57 0.46 -0.08
CA ARG A 45 -24.48 0.36 1.05
C ARG A 45 -23.65 -0.31 2.13
N ILE A 46 -23.00 0.50 2.95
CA ILE A 46 -22.46 0.09 4.23
C ILE A 46 -23.69 -0.38 4.99
N SER A 47 -23.98 -1.66 4.87
CA SER A 47 -25.04 -2.30 5.63
C SER A 47 -24.56 -2.20 7.06
N HIS A 48 -25.07 -1.23 7.80
CA HIS A 48 -24.97 -1.19 9.25
C HIS A 48 -25.86 -2.32 9.77
N THR A 49 -25.46 -3.56 9.49
CA THR A 49 -25.86 -4.70 10.29
C THR A 49 -25.27 -4.41 11.65
N ASN A 50 -26.04 -3.72 12.47
CA ASN A 50 -25.87 -3.67 13.91
C ASN A 50 -26.22 -5.07 14.44
N SER A 51 -25.48 -6.08 13.96
CA SER A 51 -25.33 -7.31 14.71
C SER A 51 -24.70 -6.84 15.99
N TYR A 52 -25.43 -6.93 17.10
CA TYR A 52 -24.86 -6.94 18.43
C TYR A 52 -23.94 -8.16 18.52
N GLN A 53 -22.82 -8.13 17.79
CA GLN A 53 -21.68 -8.97 18.07
C GLN A 53 -21.24 -8.52 19.44
N MET A 54 -21.31 -9.46 20.38
CA MET A 54 -20.86 -9.22 21.74
C MET A 54 -19.40 -8.80 21.64
N GLU A 55 -19.11 -7.53 21.90
CA GLU A 55 -17.75 -7.01 21.85
C GLU A 55 -16.90 -7.78 22.86
N ASP A 56 -15.75 -8.28 22.42
CA ASP A 56 -14.81 -9.00 23.29
C ASP A 56 -13.67 -8.09 23.78
N GLU A 57 -12.78 -8.64 24.62
CA GLU A 57 -11.62 -7.89 25.10
C GLU A 57 -10.67 -7.43 23.98
N PHE A 58 -10.59 -8.17 22.87
CA PHE A 58 -9.73 -7.83 21.74
C PHE A 58 -10.30 -6.66 20.95
N ASP A 59 -11.62 -6.59 20.80
CA ASP A 59 -12.33 -5.44 20.23
C ASP A 59 -12.08 -4.18 21.05
N ALA A 60 -12.13 -4.29 22.39
CA ALA A 60 -11.87 -3.17 23.28
C ALA A 60 -10.43 -2.64 23.12
N ILE A 61 -9.43 -3.55 23.01
CA ILE A 61 -8.04 -3.19 22.75
C ILE A 61 -7.90 -2.53 21.38
N GLY A 62 -8.47 -3.13 20.33
CA GLY A 62 -8.42 -2.60 18.97
C GLY A 62 -9.02 -1.21 18.85
N ARG A 63 -10.19 -0.98 19.47
CA ARG A 63 -10.82 0.35 19.54
C ARG A 63 -9.92 1.37 20.24
N ASN A 64 -9.27 1.00 21.35
CA ASN A 64 -8.39 1.89 22.09
C ASN A 64 -7.14 2.28 21.26
N VAL A 65 -6.50 1.30 20.63
CA VAL A 65 -5.34 1.53 19.75
C VAL A 65 -5.74 2.44 18.58
N ALA A 66 -6.86 2.16 17.93
CA ALA A 66 -7.36 2.97 16.82
C ALA A 66 -7.67 4.42 17.25
N ALA A 67 -8.25 4.62 18.43
CA ALA A 67 -8.49 5.96 18.98
C ALA A 67 -7.18 6.74 19.17
N LYS A 68 -6.15 6.08 19.72
CA LYS A 68 -4.81 6.68 19.89
C LYS A 68 -4.18 7.05 18.55
N LEU A 69 -4.17 6.14 17.56
CA LEU A 69 -3.60 6.42 16.23
C LEU A 69 -4.27 7.64 15.56
N ARG A 70 -5.60 7.76 15.66
CA ARG A 70 -6.35 8.91 15.12
C ARG A 70 -5.92 10.25 15.73
N SER A 71 -5.46 10.26 16.99
CA SER A 71 -4.98 11.46 17.69
C SER A 71 -3.52 11.83 17.40
N MET A 72 -2.75 10.93 16.79
CA MET A 72 -1.33 11.18 16.49
C MET A 72 -1.13 12.06 15.25
N ARG A 73 -0.04 12.83 15.25
CA ARG A 73 0.51 13.47 14.04
C ARG A 73 0.91 12.40 13.02
N LEU A 74 0.89 12.76 11.74
CA LEU A 74 1.10 11.80 10.64
C LEU A 74 2.45 11.07 10.72
N ASP A 75 3.53 11.79 11.01
CA ASP A 75 4.88 11.25 11.18
C ASP A 75 4.93 10.16 12.26
N GLN A 76 4.36 10.45 13.43
CA GLN A 76 4.31 9.51 14.55
C GLN A 76 3.38 8.33 14.27
N ARG A 77 2.25 8.58 13.60
CA ARG A 77 1.29 7.54 13.23
C ARG A 77 1.93 6.51 12.30
N ILE A 78 2.68 6.95 11.29
CA ILE A 78 3.37 6.04 10.36
C ILE A 78 4.33 5.11 11.12
N VAL A 79 5.12 5.66 12.06
CA VAL A 79 6.03 4.86 12.88
C VAL A 79 5.25 3.89 13.78
N ALA A 80 4.20 4.37 14.46
CA ALA A 80 3.38 3.54 15.34
C ALA A 80 2.70 2.38 14.61
N GLU A 81 2.14 2.62 13.42
CA GLU A 81 1.51 1.58 12.59
C GLU A 81 2.51 0.52 12.15
N LYS A 82 3.71 0.93 11.71
CA LYS A 82 4.80 0.01 11.35
C LYS A 82 5.17 -0.88 12.53
N LEU A 83 5.38 -0.30 13.72
CA LEU A 83 5.75 -1.07 14.91
C LEU A 83 4.63 -2.01 15.37
N LEU A 84 3.37 -1.60 15.27
CA LEU A 84 2.24 -2.47 15.57
C LEU A 84 2.21 -3.68 14.62
N ASN A 85 2.43 -3.46 13.32
CA ASN A 85 2.48 -4.52 12.34
C ASN A 85 3.65 -5.48 12.59
N ASP A 86 4.84 -4.97 12.93
CA ASP A 86 5.99 -5.79 13.27
C ASP A 86 5.69 -6.71 14.46
N VAL A 87 5.09 -6.17 15.54
CA VAL A 87 4.70 -6.97 16.71
C VAL A 87 3.72 -8.07 16.34
N LEU A 88 2.67 -7.74 15.57
CA LEU A 88 1.66 -8.70 15.16
C LEU A 88 2.21 -9.76 14.21
N PHE A 89 3.13 -9.39 13.33
CA PHE A 89 3.82 -10.30 12.42
C PHE A 89 4.69 -11.31 13.18
N GLU A 90 5.53 -10.85 14.11
CA GLU A 90 6.34 -11.74 14.96
C GLU A 90 5.46 -12.65 15.85
N ALA A 91 4.31 -12.14 16.33
CA ALA A 91 3.37 -12.95 17.07
C ALA A 91 2.78 -14.08 16.23
N GLN A 92 2.41 -13.80 14.98
CA GLN A 92 1.89 -14.80 14.04
C GLN A 92 2.93 -15.85 13.66
N LEU A 93 4.21 -15.48 13.61
CA LEU A 93 5.32 -16.41 13.39
C LEU A 93 5.68 -17.23 14.63
N GLY A 94 5.15 -16.90 15.81
CA GLY A 94 5.48 -17.56 17.08
C GLY A 94 6.84 -17.15 17.66
N THR A 95 7.42 -16.06 17.16
CA THR A 95 8.74 -15.52 17.53
C THR A 95 8.66 -14.30 18.46
N LEU A 96 7.45 -13.82 18.77
CA LEU A 96 7.25 -12.78 19.78
C LEU A 96 7.50 -13.35 21.18
N HIS A 97 8.65 -12.99 21.75
CA HIS A 97 9.04 -13.38 23.11
C HIS A 97 9.07 -12.17 24.04
N ARG A 98 9.14 -12.43 25.35
CA ARG A 98 9.14 -11.38 26.38
C ARG A 98 10.32 -10.42 26.23
N GLU A 99 11.43 -10.91 25.73
CA GLU A 99 12.67 -10.15 25.52
C GLU A 99 12.77 -9.52 24.13
N ALA A 100 11.72 -9.64 23.29
CA ALA A 100 11.70 -9.08 21.95
C ALA A 100 11.93 -7.55 21.97
N ARG A 101 12.69 -7.06 21.00
CA ARG A 101 13.06 -5.65 20.88
C ARG A 101 12.57 -5.10 19.56
N LEU A 102 11.85 -3.98 19.65
CA LEU A 102 11.47 -3.20 18.49
C LEU A 102 12.63 -2.29 18.10
N HIS A 103 13.13 -2.44 16.88
CA HIS A 103 14.06 -1.48 16.29
C HIS A 103 13.25 -0.34 15.67
N VAL A 104 13.48 0.87 16.18
CA VAL A 104 12.81 2.12 15.81
C VAL A 104 13.78 3.05 15.13
#